data_AF-A0A520BFD2-F1
#
_entry.id   AF-A0A520BFD2-F1
#
_cell.length_a   1.000
_cell.length_b   1.000
_cell.length_c   1.000
_cell.angle_alpha   90.00
_cell.angle_beta   90.00
_cell.angle_gamma   90.00
#
_symmetry.space_group_name_H-M   'P 1'
#
loop_
_entity.id
_entity.type
_entity.pdbx_description
1 polymer ?
#
loop_
_entity_poly.entity_id
_entity_poly.type
_entity_poly.pdbx_seq_one_letter_code
_entity_poly.pdbx_strand_id
1 'polypeptide(L)'
;MSLSKKADGAYLALRRAIVEHALPSGTKLPEDKLAEQFAVSRTLVRAALARLASDGLVEIGNKRTATVSRPSLEEARAVFEVRRCLEAEVVRLVIAKWKPAMGTALEAHVREERAAAADGQ
;
A
#
# COMPACT_ATOMS: atom_id res chain seq x y z
N MET A 1 -24.64 -6.39 -6.61
CA MET A 1 -23.65 -5.44 -7.17
C MET A 1 -23.27 -4.28 -6.24
N SER A 2 -24.14 -3.80 -5.34
CA SER A 2 -23.85 -2.64 -4.44
C SER A 2 -22.89 -2.95 -3.27
N LEU A 3 -22.89 -4.17 -2.74
CA LEU A 3 -22.10 -4.56 -1.56
C LEU A 3 -20.58 -4.62 -1.82
N SER A 4 -20.14 -5.08 -2.99
CA SER A 4 -18.71 -5.13 -3.36
C SER A 4 -18.12 -3.73 -3.45
N LYS A 5 -18.81 -2.79 -4.13
CA LYS A 5 -18.34 -1.41 -4.31
C LYS A 5 -18.04 -0.70 -2.99
N LYS A 6 -18.86 -0.91 -1.96
CA LYS A 6 -18.64 -0.29 -0.65
C LYS A 6 -17.46 -0.90 0.11
N ALA A 7 -17.30 -2.23 0.08
CA ALA A 7 -16.13 -2.89 0.66
C ALA A 7 -14.84 -2.49 -0.08
N ASP A 8 -14.89 -2.42 -1.42
CA ASP A 8 -13.79 -1.96 -2.26
C ASP A 8 -13.41 -0.51 -1.93
N GLY A 9 -14.40 0.36 -1.69
CA GLY A 9 -14.17 1.73 -1.26
C GLY A 9 -13.44 1.82 0.09
N ALA A 10 -13.88 1.05 1.10
CA ALA A 10 -13.22 1.02 2.40
C ALA A 10 -11.78 0.47 2.30
N TYR A 11 -11.57 -0.57 1.49
CA TYR A 11 -10.24 -1.11 1.20
C TYR A 11 -9.32 -0.06 0.57
N LEU A 12 -9.77 0.61 -0.50
CA LEU A 12 -8.96 1.61 -1.21
C LEU A 12 -8.62 2.80 -0.31
N ALA A 13 -9.58 3.29 0.47
CA ALA A 13 -9.38 4.40 1.39
C ALA A 13 -8.37 4.05 2.49
N LEU A 14 -8.51 2.88 3.12
CA LEU A 14 -7.58 2.42 4.15
C LEU A 14 -6.18 2.15 3.58
N ARG A 15 -6.09 1.49 2.42
CA ARG A 15 -4.81 1.27 1.72
C ARG A 15 -4.10 2.58 1.46
N ARG A 16 -4.83 3.58 0.94
CA ARG A 16 -4.30 4.91 0.69
C ARG A 16 -3.77 5.55 1.97
N ALA A 17 -4.56 5.56 3.04
CA ALA A 17 -4.17 6.16 4.32
C ALA A 17 -2.96 5.46 4.96
N ILE A 18 -2.79 4.14 4.77
CA ILE A 18 -1.60 3.40 5.23
C ILE A 18 -0.37 3.78 4.40
N VAL A 19 -0.48 3.80 3.08
CA VAL A 19 0.64 4.10 2.16
C VAL A 19 1.09 5.56 2.27
N GLU A 20 0.16 6.49 2.47
CA GLU A 20 0.44 7.92 2.69
C GLU A 20 0.85 8.22 4.15
N HIS A 21 1.09 7.20 4.98
CA HIS A 21 1.45 7.33 6.40
C HIS A 21 0.43 8.10 7.29
N ALA A 22 -0.76 8.44 6.79
CA ALA A 22 -1.86 9.00 7.59
C ALA A 22 -2.34 8.03 8.69
N LEU A 23 -2.14 6.72 8.49
CA LEU A 23 -2.26 5.68 9.51
C LEU A 23 -0.88 5.08 9.78
N PRO A 24 -0.17 5.52 10.84
CA PRO A 24 1.18 5.02 11.15
C PRO A 24 1.22 3.51 11.42
N SER A 25 2.37 2.89 11.21
CA SER A 25 2.62 1.48 11.57
C SER A 25 2.32 1.21 13.04
N GLY A 26 1.61 0.12 13.32
CA GLY A 26 1.13 -0.21 14.66
C GLY A 26 -0.22 0.41 15.03
N THR A 27 -0.82 1.24 14.16
CA THR A 27 -2.17 1.79 14.39
C THR A 27 -3.19 0.66 14.46
N LYS A 28 -3.98 0.62 15.54
CA LYS A 28 -5.08 -0.32 15.69
C LYS A 28 -6.29 0.12 14.87
N LEU A 29 -6.92 -0.82 14.19
CA LEU A 29 -8.04 -0.65 13.29
C LEU A 29 -9.27 -1.42 13.83
N PRO A 30 -9.97 -0.86 14.83
CA PRO A 30 -11.16 -1.51 15.39
C PRO A 30 -12.31 -1.50 14.39
N GLU A 31 -12.85 -2.70 14.09
CA GLU A 31 -13.91 -2.90 13.09
C GLU A 31 -15.12 -2.01 13.30
N ASP A 32 -15.54 -1.80 14.56
CA ASP A 32 -16.74 -1.04 14.90
C ASP A 32 -16.60 0.43 14.52
N LYS A 33 -15.44 1.04 14.79
CA LYS A 33 -15.17 2.44 14.40
C LYS A 33 -15.08 2.60 12.89
N LEU A 34 -14.46 1.65 12.20
CA LEU A 34 -14.36 1.67 10.75
C LEU A 34 -15.73 1.49 10.08
N ALA A 35 -16.58 0.63 10.64
CA ALA A 35 -17.95 0.42 10.14
C ALA A 35 -18.77 1.72 10.20
N GLU A 36 -18.67 2.44 11.31
CA GLU A 36 -19.28 3.76 11.50
C GLU A 36 -18.70 4.80 10.52
N GLN A 37 -17.37 4.93 10.48
CA GLN A 37 -16.68 5.94 9.65
C GLN A 37 -16.97 5.77 8.15
N PHE A 38 -17.02 4.54 7.66
CA PHE A 38 -17.27 4.24 6.25
C PHE A 38 -18.77 4.01 5.93
N ALA A 39 -19.66 4.11 6.93
CA ALA A 39 -21.10 3.85 6.79
C ALA A 39 -21.40 2.49 6.10
N VAL A 40 -20.71 1.44 6.57
CA VAL A 40 -20.81 0.06 6.07
C VAL A 40 -20.99 -0.94 7.22
N SER A 41 -21.44 -2.14 6.91
CA SER A 41 -21.53 -3.20 7.93
C SER A 41 -20.14 -3.72 8.33
N ARG A 42 -20.04 -4.23 9.57
CA ARG A 42 -18.82 -4.89 10.07
C ARG A 42 -18.32 -6.02 9.16
N THR A 43 -19.24 -6.74 8.51
CA THR A 43 -18.88 -7.81 7.56
C THR A 43 -18.08 -7.28 6.37
N LEU A 44 -18.45 -6.11 5.84
CA LEU A 44 -17.72 -5.48 4.73
C LEU A 44 -16.37 -4.92 5.18
N VAL A 45 -16.31 -4.33 6.38
CA VAL A 45 -15.04 -3.90 6.99
C VAL A 45 -14.09 -5.09 7.17
N ARG A 46 -14.60 -6.22 7.68
CA ARG A 46 -13.81 -7.45 7.81
C ARG A 46 -13.27 -7.94 6.48
N ALA A 47 -14.08 -7.91 5.43
CA ALA A 47 -13.64 -8.29 4.09
C ALA A 47 -12.51 -7.36 3.59
N ALA A 48 -12.65 -6.04 3.80
CA ALA A 48 -11.61 -5.07 3.45
C ALA A 48 -10.32 -5.28 4.27
N LEU A 49 -10.41 -5.49 5.59
CA LEU A 49 -9.26 -5.76 6.46
C LEU A 49 -8.59 -7.10 6.13
N ALA A 50 -9.36 -8.14 5.79
CA ALA A 50 -8.81 -9.41 5.35
C ALA A 50 -8.01 -9.28 4.04
N ARG A 51 -8.52 -8.47 3.10
CA ARG A 51 -7.80 -8.14 1.87
C ARG A 51 -6.54 -7.31 2.13
N LEU A 52 -6.60 -6.33 3.04
CA LEU A 52 -5.40 -5.59 3.45
C LEU A 52 -4.37 -6.52 4.10
N ALA A 53 -4.82 -7.55 4.82
CA ALA A 53 -3.93 -8.52 5.45
C ALA A 53 -3.27 -9.44 4.42
N SER A 54 -4.00 -9.87 3.39
CA SER A 54 -3.39 -10.62 2.27
C SER A 54 -2.37 -9.79 1.51
N ASP A 55 -2.56 -8.46 1.46
CA ASP A 55 -1.62 -7.53 0.85
C ASP A 55 -0.44 -7.16 1.77
N GLY A 56 -0.40 -7.68 3.00
CA GLY A 56 0.65 -7.41 3.99
C GLY A 56 0.63 -5.99 4.58
N LEU A 57 -0.49 -5.27 4.45
CA LEU A 57 -0.65 -3.89 4.95
C LEU A 57 -1.17 -3.84 6.40
N VAL A 58 -1.84 -4.90 6.84
CA VAL A 58 -2.33 -5.03 8.22
C VAL A 58 -2.12 -6.45 8.73
N GLU A 59 -1.99 -6.59 10.05
CA GLU A 59 -1.95 -7.87 10.77
C GLU A 59 -3.23 -8.05 11.58
N ILE A 60 -3.84 -9.24 11.50
CA ILE A 60 -5.06 -9.56 12.27
C ILE A 60 -4.65 -10.20 13.60
N GLY A 61 -4.80 -9.47 14.71
CA GLY A 61 -4.46 -9.97 16.04
C GLY A 61 -5.54 -10.86 16.68
N ASN A 62 -5.19 -11.50 17.80
CA ASN A 62 -6.03 -12.48 18.53
C ASN A 62 -7.43 -11.99 18.92
N LYS A 63 -7.62 -10.69 19.17
CA LYS A 63 -8.93 -10.08 19.51
C LYS A 63 -9.69 -9.56 18.29
N ARG A 64 -9.39 -10.06 17.08
CA ARG A 64 -9.94 -9.58 15.80
C ARG A 64 -9.77 -8.07 15.60
N THR A 65 -8.71 -7.51 16.18
CA THR A 65 -8.31 -6.13 15.92
C THR A 65 -7.20 -6.17 14.90
N ALA A 66 -7.46 -5.62 13.71
CA ALA A 66 -6.42 -5.43 12.72
C ALA A 66 -5.48 -4.31 13.18
N THR A 67 -4.20 -4.41 12.85
CA THR A 67 -3.19 -3.40 13.17
C THR A 67 -2.38 -3.13 11.92
N VAL A 68 -2.08 -1.87 11.61
CA VAL A 68 -1.21 -1.53 10.47
C VAL A 68 0.13 -2.21 10.65
N SER A 69 0.57 -2.94 9.62
CA SER A 69 1.79 -3.75 9.68
C SER A 69 3.01 -2.91 10.04
N ARG A 70 3.90 -3.52 10.82
CA ARG A 70 5.14 -2.90 11.27
C ARG A 70 6.30 -3.84 10.96
N PRO A 71 6.72 -3.92 9.67
CA PRO A 71 7.80 -4.81 9.28
C PRO A 71 9.07 -4.46 10.07
N SER A 72 9.75 -5.50 10.50
CA SER A 72 11.06 -5.41 11.12
C SER A 72 12.12 -5.00 10.09
N LEU A 73 13.26 -4.53 10.59
CA LEU A 73 14.41 -4.21 9.72
C LEU A 73 14.90 -5.45 8.95
N GLU A 74 14.78 -6.63 9.54
CA GLU A 74 15.17 -7.90 8.90
C GLU A 74 14.25 -8.25 7.73
N GLU A 75 12.93 -8.17 7.93
CA GLU A 75 11.95 -8.37 6.87
C GLU A 75 12.14 -7.35 5.74
N ALA A 76 12.38 -6.08 6.08
CA ALA A 76 12.67 -5.05 5.09
C ALA A 76 13.91 -5.41 4.26
N ARG A 77 15.00 -5.86 4.89
CA ARG A 77 16.22 -6.31 4.20
C ARG A 77 15.95 -7.47 3.26
N ALA A 78 15.22 -8.50 3.71
CA ALA A 78 14.86 -9.64 2.88
C ALA A 78 14.06 -9.21 1.64
N VAL A 79 13.10 -8.29 1.79
CA VAL A 79 12.36 -7.71 0.66
C VAL A 79 13.28 -6.99 -0.32
N PHE A 80 14.22 -6.17 0.17
CA PHE A 80 15.18 -5.48 -0.69
C PHE A 80 16.13 -6.43 -1.42
N GLU A 81 16.51 -7.55 -0.82
CA GLU A 81 17.32 -8.58 -1.48
C GLU A 81 16.59 -9.18 -2.69
N VAL A 82 15.33 -9.58 -2.51
CA VAL A 82 14.52 -10.10 -3.62
C VAL A 82 14.30 -9.03 -4.68
N ARG A 83 13.97 -7.79 -4.27
CA ARG A 83 13.78 -6.66 -5.19
C ARG A 83 15.02 -6.41 -6.04
N ARG A 84 16.23 -6.39 -5.46
CA ARG A 84 17.47 -6.20 -6.22
C ARG A 84 17.63 -7.22 -7.36
N CYS A 85 17.32 -8.49 -7.10
CA CYS A 85 17.37 -9.53 -8.12
C CYS A 85 16.36 -9.29 -9.24
N LEU A 86 15.12 -8.93 -8.89
CA LEU A 86 14.06 -8.65 -9.86
C LEU A 86 14.31 -7.38 -10.65
N GLU A 87 14.71 -6.29 -9.98
CA GLU A 87 14.97 -4.99 -10.58
C GLU A 87 16.12 -5.07 -11.59
N ALA A 88 17.18 -5.84 -11.30
CA ALA A 88 18.26 -6.09 -12.26
C ALA A 88 17.75 -6.71 -13.56
N GLU A 89 16.86 -7.71 -13.46
CA GLU A 89 16.25 -8.35 -14.63
C GLU A 89 15.28 -7.43 -15.36
N VAL A 90 14.47 -6.66 -14.63
CA VAL A 90 13.59 -5.63 -15.22
C VAL A 90 14.39 -4.62 -16.02
N VAL A 91 15.50 -4.11 -15.47
CA VAL A 91 16.38 -3.18 -16.18
C VAL A 91 16.95 -3.81 -17.45
N ARG A 92 17.43 -5.05 -17.38
CA ARG A 92 17.94 -5.79 -18.54
C ARG A 92 16.89 -5.90 -19.65
N LEU A 93 15.64 -6.24 -19.29
CA LEU A 93 14.53 -6.37 -20.23
C LEU A 93 14.09 -5.02 -20.82
N VAL A 94 14.11 -3.96 -20.03
CA VAL A 94 13.77 -2.59 -20.47
C VAL A 94 14.79 -2.04 -21.45
N ILE A 95 16.09 -2.22 -21.16
CA ILE A 95 17.18 -1.78 -22.05
C ILE A 95 17.04 -2.43 -23.43
N ALA A 96 16.73 -3.73 -23.49
CA ALA A 96 16.53 -4.45 -24.74
C ALA A 96 15.38 -3.89 -25.62
N LYS A 97 14.46 -3.12 -25.04
CA LYS A 97 13.29 -2.53 -25.71
C LYS A 97 13.26 -1.00 -25.63
N TRP A 98 14.40 -0.38 -25.30
CA TRP A 98 14.46 1.05 -24.98
C TRP A 98 14.00 1.93 -26.14
N LYS A 99 13.26 2.99 -25.80
CA LYS A 99 12.80 4.03 -26.74
C LYS A 99 13.04 5.41 -26.11
N PRO A 100 13.40 6.44 -26.90
CA PRO A 100 13.61 7.79 -26.37
C PRO A 100 12.44 8.32 -25.53
N ALA A 101 11.20 8.02 -25.91
CA ALA A 101 10.01 8.40 -25.15
C ALA A 101 9.97 7.86 -23.72
N MET A 102 10.57 6.69 -23.45
CA MET A 102 10.68 6.13 -22.10
C MET A 102 11.63 6.96 -21.23
N GLY A 103 12.73 7.44 -21.81
CA GLY A 103 13.67 8.35 -21.13
C GLY A 103 13.00 9.67 -20.76
N THR A 104 12.28 10.28 -21.70
CA THR A 104 11.52 11.52 -21.45
C THR A 104 10.49 11.35 -20.33
N ALA A 105 9.76 10.24 -20.32
CA ALA A 105 8.80 9.93 -19.25
C ALA A 105 9.49 9.72 -17.89
N LEU A 106 10.60 8.98 -17.86
CA LEU A 106 11.37 8.74 -16.64
C LEU A 106 11.92 10.05 -16.06
N GLU A 107 12.48 10.91 -16.91
CA GLU A 107 12.97 12.22 -16.49
C GLU A 107 11.86 13.12 -15.97
N ALA A 108 10.65 13.04 -16.52
CA ALA A 108 9.49 13.76 -16.01
C ALA A 108 9.14 13.32 -14.59
N HIS A 109 9.08 12.02 -14.33
CA HIS A 109 8.82 11.50 -12.97
C HIS A 109 9.91 11.89 -11.97
N VAL A 110 11.19 11.85 -12.36
CA VAL A 110 12.29 12.30 -11.49
C VAL A 110 12.18 13.79 -11.17
N ARG A 111 11.71 14.62 -12.10
CA ARG A 111 11.44 16.04 -11.83
C ARG A 111 10.28 16.22 -10.84
N GLU A 112 9.19 15.46 -11.01
CA GLU A 112 8.04 15.48 -10.10
C GLU A 112 8.45 15.09 -8.66
N GLU A 113 9.22 14.01 -8.51
CA GLU A 113 9.72 13.55 -7.21
C GLU A 113 10.59 14.60 -6.52
N ARG A 114 11.51 15.23 -7.27
CA ARG A 114 12.37 16.29 -6.73
C ARG A 114 11.60 17.53 -6.32
N ALA A 115 10.56 17.89 -7.07
CA ALA A 115 9.69 19.02 -6.71
C ALA A 115 8.92 18.73 -5.42
N ALA A 116 8.31 17.53 -5.30
CA ALA A 116 7.59 17.12 -4.10
C ALA A 116 8.50 17.09 -2.85
N ALA A 117 9.73 16.59 -2.99
CA ALA A 117 10.71 16.57 -1.89
C ALA A 117 11.14 17.97 -1.44
N ALA A 118 11.19 18.94 -2.36
CA ALA A 118 11.51 20.33 -2.03
C ALA A 118 10.35 21.06 -1.32
N ASP A 119 9.11 20.65 -1.60
CA ASP A 119 7.90 21.24 -1.01
C ASP A 119 7.58 20.70 0.41
N GLY A 120 8.40 19.78 0.94
CA GLY A 120 8.35 19.34 2.35
C GLY A 120 7.13 18.48 2.72
N GLN A 121 6.52 17.81 1.74
CA GLN A 121 5.47 16.79 1.96
C GLN A 121 6.04 15.37 2.02
#